data_AF-A0A942L4A6-F1
#
_entry.id   AF-A0A942L4A6-F1
#
_cell.length_a   1.000
_cell.length_b   1.000
_cell.length_c   1.000
_cell.angle_alpha   90.00
_cell.angle_beta   90.00
_cell.angle_gamma   90.00
#
_symmetry.space_group_name_H-M   'P 1'
#
loop_
_entity.id
_entity.type
_entity.pdbx_description
1 polymer ?
#
loop_
_entity_poly.entity_id
_entity_poly.type
_entity_poly.pdbx_seq_one_letter_code
_entity_poly.pdbx_strand_id
1 'polypeptide(L)'
;MEKKQKIIQIYAIIICVITITTIIFSIGNFVSSVIDRNDPLYAGWNKENINSYEQFKLDVLKSVTKDQVYIPDDIALKKMYEDAKQEKINTIMHQTKRSMLVDGFIIGICLILALSHWWIIKKQQA
;
A
#
# COMPACT_ATOMS: atom_id res chain seq x y z
N MET A 1 21.58 -20.94 36.81
CA MET A 1 20.55 -21.13 35.77
C MET A 1 19.61 -19.93 35.63
N GLU A 2 19.28 -19.23 36.74
CA GLU A 2 18.46 -18.00 36.70
C GLU A 2 18.96 -16.91 35.74
N LYS A 3 20.27 -16.62 35.70
CA LYS A 3 20.80 -15.57 34.81
C LYS A 3 20.52 -15.85 33.33
N LYS A 4 20.62 -17.11 32.89
CA LYS A 4 20.28 -17.52 31.51
C LYS A 4 18.77 -17.40 31.25
N GLN A 5 17.93 -17.78 32.20
CA GLN A 5 16.47 -17.62 32.09
C GLN A 5 16.05 -16.14 32.01
N LYS A 6 16.63 -15.26 32.83
CA LYS A 6 16.34 -13.81 32.80
C LYS A 6 16.70 -13.18 31.46
N ILE A 7 17.84 -13.56 30.86
CA ILE A 7 18.25 -13.09 29.53
C ILE A 7 17.25 -13.54 28.44
N ILE A 8 16.80 -14.80 28.49
CA ILE A 8 15.82 -15.34 27.53
C ILE A 8 14.47 -14.63 27.66
N GLN A 9 14.00 -14.34 28.88
CA GLN A 9 12.76 -13.59 29.11
C GLN A 9 12.83 -12.16 28.57
N ILE A 10 13.93 -11.44 28.83
CA ILE A 10 14.10 -10.07 28.34
C ILE A 10 14.09 -10.05 26.81
N TYR A 11 14.80 -10.99 26.17
CA TYR A 11 14.80 -11.14 24.72
C TYR A 11 13.40 -11.41 24.16
N ALA A 12 12.64 -12.32 24.77
CA ALA A 12 11.28 -12.64 24.34
C ALA A 12 10.33 -11.44 24.46
N ILE A 13 10.45 -10.64 25.53
CA ILE A 13 9.65 -9.42 25.72
C ILE A 13 9.98 -8.40 24.63
N ILE A 14 11.26 -8.17 24.34
CA ILE A 14 11.68 -7.22 23.28
C ILE A 14 11.10 -7.63 21.92
N ILE A 15 11.18 -8.92 21.57
CA ILE A 15 10.59 -9.40 20.31
C ILE A 15 9.09 -9.23 20.29
N CYS A 16 8.39 -9.55 21.38
CA CYS A 16 6.94 -9.33 21.45
C CYS A 16 6.57 -7.86 21.23
N VAL A 17 7.31 -6.92 21.83
CA VAL A 17 7.06 -5.47 21.64
C VAL A 17 7.26 -5.08 20.17
N ILE A 18 8.38 -5.46 19.56
CA ILE A 18 8.65 -5.17 18.13
C ILE A 18 7.57 -5.78 17.24
N THR A 19 7.17 -7.01 17.54
CA THR A 19 6.17 -7.73 16.76
C THR A 19 4.80 -7.04 16.82
N ILE A 20 4.38 -6.59 18.01
CA ILE A 20 3.10 -5.89 18.19
C ILE A 20 3.11 -4.55 17.46
N THR A 21 4.18 -3.76 17.60
CA THR A 21 4.27 -2.46 16.92
C THR A 21 4.26 -2.63 15.41
N THR A 22 5.01 -3.61 14.86
CA THR A 22 4.99 -3.92 13.43
C THR A 22 3.60 -4.33 12.96
N ILE A 23 2.88 -5.19 13.69
CA ILE A 23 1.50 -5.59 13.35
C ILE A 23 0.59 -4.37 13.23
N ILE A 24 0.65 -3.43 14.18
CA ILE A 24 -0.20 -2.23 14.17
C ILE A 24 0.05 -1.40 12.90
N PHE A 25 1.31 -1.17 12.54
CA PHE A 25 1.66 -0.44 11.32
C PHE A 25 1.22 -1.19 10.05
N SER A 26 1.49 -2.49 9.97
CA SER A 26 1.13 -3.31 8.80
C SER A 26 -0.38 -3.41 8.61
N ILE A 27 -1.18 -3.46 9.68
CA ILE A 27 -2.65 -3.41 9.58
C ILE A 27 -3.09 -2.07 9.00
N GLY A 28 -2.51 -0.96 9.46
CA GLY A 28 -2.81 0.37 8.92
C GLY A 28 -2.56 0.44 7.40
N ASN A 29 -1.39 -0.03 6.95
CA ASN A 29 -1.05 -0.07 5.53
C ASN A 29 -1.95 -1.01 4.73
N PHE A 30 -2.30 -2.16 5.29
CA PHE A 30 -3.20 -3.11 4.67
C PHE A 30 -4.61 -2.52 4.48
N VAL A 31 -5.14 -1.82 5.48
CA VAL A 31 -6.45 -1.14 5.41
C VAL A 31 -6.43 -0.04 4.36
N SER A 32 -5.40 0.83 4.36
CA SER A 32 -5.24 1.86 3.33
C SER A 32 -5.22 1.26 1.93
N SER A 33 -4.49 0.15 1.76
CA SER A 33 -4.48 -0.60 0.51
C SER A 33 -5.88 -1.11 0.13
N VAL A 34 -6.63 -1.69 1.06
CA VAL A 34 -8.01 -2.13 0.77
C VAL A 34 -8.90 -0.96 0.32
N ILE A 35 -8.76 0.21 0.93
CA ILE A 35 -9.50 1.43 0.54
C ILE A 35 -9.11 1.86 -0.89
N ASP A 36 -7.81 1.97 -1.16
CA ASP A 36 -7.28 2.37 -2.48
C ASP A 36 -7.71 1.39 -3.59
N ARG A 37 -7.89 0.11 -3.26
CA ARG A 37 -8.39 -0.90 -4.20
C ARG A 37 -9.85 -0.68 -4.58
N ASN A 38 -10.68 -0.28 -3.62
CA ASN A 38 -12.11 -0.10 -3.81
C ASN A 38 -12.41 1.15 -4.64
N ASP A 39 -11.55 2.17 -4.54
CA ASP A 39 -11.67 3.38 -5.33
C ASP A 39 -10.33 3.84 -5.95
N PRO A 40 -9.88 3.18 -7.03
CA PRO A 40 -8.57 3.43 -7.60
C PRO A 40 -8.43 4.77 -8.32
N LEU A 41 -9.54 5.45 -8.65
CA LEU A 41 -9.49 6.76 -9.30
C LEU A 41 -9.19 7.89 -8.31
N TYR A 42 -9.65 7.73 -7.06
CA TYR A 42 -9.42 8.65 -5.96
C TYR A 42 -8.26 8.22 -5.04
N ALA A 43 -7.71 7.03 -5.27
CA ALA A 43 -6.54 6.51 -4.57
C ALA A 43 -5.25 7.30 -4.87
N GLY A 44 -4.38 7.38 -3.84
CA GLY A 44 -3.08 8.06 -3.91
C GLY A 44 -3.12 9.54 -3.56
N TRP A 45 -1.94 10.09 -3.22
CA TRP A 45 -1.78 11.52 -2.86
C TRP A 45 -1.80 12.45 -4.09
N ASN A 46 -1.49 11.93 -5.28
CA ASN A 46 -1.46 12.72 -6.50
C ASN A 46 -2.86 12.80 -7.10
N LYS A 47 -3.51 13.95 -6.88
CA LYS A 47 -4.69 14.38 -7.62
C LYS A 47 -4.32 14.73 -9.06
N GLU A 48 -3.90 13.73 -9.85
CA GLU A 48 -3.98 13.90 -11.29
C GLU A 48 -5.47 14.04 -11.64
N ASN A 49 -5.82 15.16 -12.30
CA ASN A 49 -7.19 15.57 -12.64
C ASN A 49 -7.78 14.74 -13.80
N ILE A 50 -7.56 13.42 -13.80
CA ILE A 50 -8.16 12.48 -14.76
C ILE A 50 -9.62 12.16 -14.38
N ASN A 51 -10.14 12.82 -13.33
CA ASN A 51 -11.51 12.63 -12.85
C ASN A 51 -12.57 13.21 -13.81
N SER A 52 -12.18 14.16 -14.68
CA SER A 52 -13.06 14.72 -15.70
C SER A 52 -12.33 14.84 -17.04
N TYR A 53 -13.01 14.43 -18.10
CA TYR A 53 -12.54 14.62 -19.48
C TYR A 53 -12.27 16.10 -19.80
N GLU A 54 -13.05 17.02 -19.24
CA GLU A 54 -12.87 18.46 -19.49
C GLU A 54 -11.57 18.98 -18.88
N GLN A 55 -11.23 18.53 -17.67
CA GLN A 55 -9.97 18.91 -17.02
C GLN A 55 -8.78 18.28 -17.76
N PHE A 56 -8.90 17.01 -18.15
CA PHE A 56 -7.90 16.35 -18.98
C PHE A 56 -7.69 17.08 -20.32
N LYS A 57 -8.77 17.47 -21.01
CA LYS A 57 -8.70 18.25 -22.25
C LYS A 57 -7.99 19.58 -22.02
N LEU A 58 -8.32 20.29 -20.96
CA LEU A 58 -7.65 21.56 -20.62
C LEU A 58 -6.17 21.37 -20.30
N ASP A 59 -5.78 20.32 -19.59
CA ASP A 59 -4.38 20.06 -19.26
C ASP A 59 -3.57 19.62 -20.48
N VAL A 60 -4.15 18.79 -21.36
CA VAL A 60 -3.54 18.44 -22.64
C VAL A 60 -3.39 19.68 -23.52
N LEU A 61 -4.44 20.49 -23.69
CA LEU A 61 -4.38 21.70 -24.51
C LEU A 61 -3.41 22.76 -23.95
N LYS A 62 -3.25 22.86 -22.63
CA LYS A 62 -2.26 23.74 -21.99
C LYS A 62 -0.82 23.24 -22.15
N SER A 63 -0.62 21.93 -22.23
CA SER A 63 0.70 21.32 -22.41
C SER A 63 1.16 21.29 -23.86
N VAL A 64 0.23 21.41 -24.82
CA VAL A 64 0.53 21.65 -26.24
C VAL A 64 1.17 23.05 -26.37
N THR A 65 2.49 23.06 -26.57
CA THR A 65 3.26 24.28 -26.81
C THR A 65 2.96 24.79 -28.23
N LYS A 66 3.02 26.11 -28.44
CA LYS A 66 2.66 26.78 -29.71
C LYS A 66 3.35 26.24 -30.98
N ASP A 67 4.42 25.47 -30.84
CA ASP A 67 5.22 24.87 -31.92
C ASP A 67 4.90 23.39 -32.20
N GLN A 68 3.90 22.79 -31.53
CA GLN A 68 3.50 21.41 -31.81
C GLN A 68 2.58 21.31 -33.03
N VAL A 69 3.03 20.55 -34.03
CA VAL A 69 2.38 20.32 -35.34
C VAL A 69 1.10 19.46 -35.24
N TYR A 70 0.85 18.84 -34.09
CA TYR A 70 -0.26 17.91 -33.89
C TYR A 70 -1.17 18.38 -32.76
N ILE A 71 -2.36 18.86 -33.13
CA ILE A 71 -3.47 19.07 -32.20
C ILE A 71 -4.32 17.80 -32.30
N PRO A 72 -4.41 16.98 -31.23
CA PRO A 72 -5.22 15.77 -31.27
C PRO A 72 -6.68 16.11 -31.58
N ASP A 73 -7.27 15.38 -32.52
CA ASP A 73 -8.71 15.44 -32.79
C ASP A 73 -9.52 15.02 -31.55
N ASP A 74 -10.76 15.48 -31.42
CA ASP A 74 -11.60 15.23 -30.24
C ASP A 74 -11.83 13.73 -30.00
N ILE A 75 -11.85 12.91 -31.06
CA ILE A 75 -11.93 11.45 -30.97
C ILE A 75 -10.62 10.87 -30.38
N ALA A 76 -9.48 11.38 -30.83
CA ALA A 76 -8.17 10.98 -30.32
C ALA A 76 -7.99 11.39 -28.86
N LEU A 77 -8.44 12.60 -28.50
CA LEU A 77 -8.37 13.12 -27.14
C LEU A 77 -9.21 12.30 -26.15
N LYS A 78 -10.41 11.88 -26.57
CA LYS A 78 -11.25 10.98 -25.77
C LYS A 78 -10.62 9.61 -25.59
N LYS A 79 -9.97 9.07 -26.62
CA LYS A 79 -9.24 7.81 -26.50
C LYS A 79 -8.06 7.92 -25.53
N MET A 80 -7.28 9.00 -25.63
CA MET A 80 -6.18 9.27 -24.71
C MET A 80 -6.65 9.40 -23.26
N TYR A 81 -7.83 10.00 -23.03
CA TYR A 81 -8.44 10.07 -21.71
C TYR A 81 -8.79 8.69 -21.14
N GLU A 82 -9.46 7.84 -21.92
CA GLU A 82 -9.82 6.49 -21.48
C GLU A 82 -8.59 5.62 -21.23
N ASP A 83 -7.57 5.73 -22.08
CA ASP A 83 -6.30 5.02 -21.91
C ASP A 83 -5.59 5.47 -20.63
N ALA A 84 -5.50 6.78 -20.37
CA ALA A 84 -4.89 7.33 -19.14
C ALA A 84 -5.67 6.92 -17.88
N LYS A 85 -7.00 6.92 -17.94
CA LYS A 85 -7.85 6.44 -16.85
C LYS A 85 -7.60 4.97 -16.55
N GLN A 86 -7.53 4.13 -17.59
CA GLN A 86 -7.27 2.71 -17.45
C GLN A 86 -5.85 2.44 -16.91
N GLU A 87 -4.86 3.20 -17.36
CA GLU A 87 -3.49 3.12 -16.85
C GLU A 87 -3.41 3.47 -15.36
N LYS A 88 -4.08 4.54 -14.92
CA LYS A 88 -4.17 4.90 -13.50
C LYS A 88 -4.79 3.77 -12.67
N ILE A 89 -5.92 3.22 -13.13
CA ILE A 89 -6.58 2.09 -12.47
C ILE A 89 -5.62 0.90 -12.37
N ASN A 90 -4.95 0.53 -13.46
CA ASN A 90 -4.02 -0.60 -13.49
C ASN A 90 -2.83 -0.39 -12.56
N THR A 91 -2.31 0.83 -12.51
CA THR A 91 -1.17 1.22 -11.66
C THR A 91 -1.54 1.09 -10.19
N ILE A 92 -2.65 1.69 -9.77
CA ILE A 92 -3.13 1.58 -8.39
C ILE A 92 -3.39 0.12 -8.06
N MET A 93 -4.16 -0.60 -8.89
CA MET A 93 -4.44 -2.02 -8.69
C MET A 93 -3.19 -2.88 -8.49
N HIS A 94 -2.10 -2.60 -9.22
CA HIS A 94 -0.83 -3.29 -9.04
C HIS A 94 -0.15 -2.91 -7.72
N GLN A 95 -0.05 -1.62 -7.42
CA GLN A 95 0.54 -1.13 -6.17
C GLN A 95 -0.18 -1.69 -4.95
N THR A 96 -1.51 -1.68 -4.98
CA THR A 96 -2.35 -2.16 -3.91
C THR A 96 -2.24 -3.67 -3.70
N LYS A 97 -2.24 -4.46 -4.79
CA LYS A 97 -1.98 -5.91 -4.71
C LYS A 97 -0.63 -6.21 -4.07
N ARG A 98 0.41 -5.49 -4.47
CA ARG A 98 1.76 -5.65 -3.92
C ARG A 98 1.79 -5.32 -2.44
N SER A 99 1.20 -4.20 -2.01
CA SER A 99 1.18 -3.82 -0.59
C SER A 99 0.41 -4.84 0.24
N MET A 100 -0.80 -5.23 -0.19
CA MET A 100 -1.60 -6.24 0.50
C MET A 100 -0.85 -7.55 0.69
N LEU A 101 -0.10 -8.01 -0.31
CA LEU A 101 0.71 -9.22 -0.19
C LEU A 101 1.84 -9.05 0.82
N VAL A 102 2.62 -7.97 0.72
CA VAL A 102 3.75 -7.71 1.62
C VAL A 102 3.27 -7.55 3.06
N ASP A 103 2.27 -6.71 3.29
CA ASP A 103 1.69 -6.47 4.61
C ASP A 103 1.05 -7.75 5.17
N GLY A 104 0.37 -8.54 4.33
CA GLY A 104 -0.18 -9.84 4.71
C GLY A 104 0.90 -10.84 5.17
N PHE A 105 2.03 -10.92 4.45
CA PHE A 105 3.16 -11.77 4.85
C PHE A 105 3.79 -11.30 6.17
N ILE A 106 3.99 -9.99 6.34
CA ILE A 106 4.54 -9.42 7.57
C ILE A 106 3.64 -9.75 8.76
N ILE A 107 2.32 -9.52 8.62
CA ILE A 107 1.34 -9.87 9.66
C ILE A 107 1.42 -11.37 9.99
N GLY A 108 1.48 -12.23 8.97
CA GLY A 108 1.60 -13.69 9.16
C GLY A 108 2.85 -14.09 9.95
N ILE A 109 4.02 -13.57 9.58
CA ILE A 109 5.29 -13.85 10.27
C ILE A 109 5.25 -13.32 11.71
N CYS A 110 4.73 -12.11 11.90
CA CYS A 110 4.59 -11.51 13.22
C CYS A 110 3.65 -12.33 14.12
N LEU A 111 2.53 -12.84 13.60
CA LEU A 111 1.65 -13.73 14.36
C LEU A 111 2.38 -15.02 14.78
N ILE A 112 3.14 -15.64 13.87
CA ILE A 112 3.91 -16.84 14.19
C ILE A 112 4.94 -16.57 15.29
N LEU A 113 5.67 -15.46 15.21
CA LEU A 113 6.64 -15.06 16.23
C LEU A 113 5.99 -14.78 17.58
N ALA A 114 4.91 -13.99 17.60
CA ALA A 114 4.18 -13.67 18.82
C ALA A 114 3.63 -14.92 19.51
N LEU A 115 3.00 -15.81 18.74
CA LEU A 115 2.46 -17.07 19.26
C LEU A 115 3.56 -18.00 19.77
N SER A 116 4.66 -18.12 19.04
CA SER A 116 5.80 -18.95 19.44
C SER A 116 6.42 -18.47 20.75
N HIS A 117 6.66 -17.17 20.88
CA HIS A 117 7.21 -16.58 22.11
C HIS A 117 6.23 -16.67 23.28
N TRP A 118 4.94 -16.44 23.05
CA TRP A 118 3.91 -16.63 24.06
C TRP A 118 3.88 -18.06 24.59
N TRP A 119 3.98 -19.04 23.69
CA TRP A 119 3.96 -20.45 24.04
C TRP A 119 5.20 -20.88 24.85
N ILE A 120 6.39 -20.38 24.48
CA ILE A 120 7.63 -20.62 25.21
C ILE A 120 7.57 -20.05 26.62
N ILE A 121 7.05 -18.83 26.78
CA ILE A 121 6.91 -18.20 28.10
C ILE A 121 5.95 -19.01 28.98
N LYS A 122 4.80 -19.43 28.43
CA LYS A 122 3.82 -20.25 29.16
C LYS A 122 4.41 -21.59 29.61
N LYS A 123 5.24 -22.23 28.77
CA LYS A 123 5.93 -23.48 29.11
C LYS A 123 7.03 -23.31 30.16
N GLN A 124 7.64 -22.14 30.27
CA GLN A 124 8.66 -21.86 31.29
C GLN A 124 8.07 -21.51 32.67
N GLN A 125 6.78 -21.19 32.74
CA GLN A 125 6.07 -20.87 33.98
C GLN A 125 5.29 -22.06 34.57
N ALA A 126 5.19 -23.17 33.84
CA ALA A 126 4.61 -24.45 34.27
C ALA A 126 5.71 -25.44 34.66
#